data_AF-A0A7X9QCT5-F1
#
_entry.id   AF-A0A7X9QCT5-F1
#
_cell.length_a   1.000
_cell.length_b   1.000
_cell.length_c   1.000
_cell.angle_alpha   90.00
_cell.angle_beta   90.00
_cell.angle_gamma   90.00
#
_symmetry.space_group_name_H-M   'P 1'
#
loop_
_entity.id
_entity.type
_entity.pdbx_description
1 polymer ?
#
loop_
_entity_poly.entity_id
_entity_poly.type
_entity_poly.pdbx_seq_one_letter_code
_entity_poly.pdbx_strand_id
1 'polypeptide(L)'
;NHIGMPIVPHGVKLDFLDKQVLTSRNVSGGWWITALMGGLNYQIEHHLFPGMPRPHLRAARTLVRQHCRKYDVPYVENDLVEALAIVVRYLNDVGWAARHTFSCPAAASMGRP
;
A
#
# COMPACT_ATOMS: atom_id res chain seq x y z
N ASN A 1 -4.51 1.88 -1.13
CA ASN A 1 -3.39 2.02 -0.19
C ASN A 1 -2.22 1.40 -0.92
N HIS A 2 -1.12 2.12 -1.06
CA HIS A 2 0.04 1.68 -1.85
C HIS A 2 1.25 1.36 -0.96
N ILE A 3 1.11 1.52 0.35
CA ILE A 3 2.19 1.32 1.33
C ILE A 3 2.70 -0.12 1.22
N GLY A 4 4.01 -0.27 1.00
CA GLY A 4 4.69 -1.55 0.94
C GLY A 4 4.49 -2.33 -0.37
N MET A 5 3.83 -1.74 -1.38
CA MET A 5 3.65 -2.39 -2.68
C MET A 5 4.88 -2.20 -3.58
N PRO A 6 5.15 -3.14 -4.51
CA PRO A 6 6.28 -3.06 -5.42
C PRO A 6 6.28 -1.79 -6.27
N ILE A 7 7.47 -1.23 -6.49
CA ILE A 7 7.70 -0.21 -7.52
C ILE A 7 7.89 -0.95 -8.84
N VAL A 8 7.03 -0.66 -9.82
CA VAL A 8 7.11 -1.26 -11.14
C VAL A 8 8.37 -0.75 -11.86
N PRO A 9 9.30 -1.63 -12.31
CA PRO A 9 10.50 -1.22 -13.02
C PRO A 9 10.19 -0.47 -14.31
N HIS A 10 11.09 0.41 -14.71
CA HIS A 10 10.96 1.14 -15.96
C HIS A 10 10.93 0.17 -17.16
N GLY A 11 9.97 0.35 -18.07
CA GLY A 11 9.80 -0.50 -19.27
C GLY A 11 8.86 -1.69 -19.10
N VAL A 12 8.47 -2.04 -17.87
CA VAL A 12 7.44 -3.06 -17.63
C VAL A 12 6.06 -2.46 -17.87
N LYS A 13 5.27 -3.08 -18.75
CA LYS A 13 3.85 -2.74 -18.97
C LYS A 13 2.98 -3.77 -18.27
N LEU A 14 2.24 -3.33 -17.26
CA LEU A 14 1.18 -4.10 -16.64
C LEU A 14 -0.13 -3.84 -17.36
N ASP A 15 -1.00 -4.85 -17.43
CA ASP A 15 -2.37 -4.64 -17.83
C ASP A 15 -3.15 -3.85 -16.76
N PHE A 16 -4.41 -3.53 -17.06
CA PHE A 16 -5.22 -2.73 -16.14
C PHE A 16 -5.43 -3.40 -14.78
N LEU A 17 -5.73 -4.71 -14.77
CA LEU A 17 -6.01 -5.48 -13.55
C LEU A 17 -4.74 -5.56 -12.70
N ASP A 18 -3.65 -6.01 -13.30
CA ASP A 18 -2.35 -6.18 -12.64
C ASP A 18 -1.87 -4.86 -12.06
N LYS A 19 -2.02 -3.76 -12.81
CA LYS A 19 -1.66 -2.43 -12.31
C LYS A 19 -2.43 -2.10 -11.03
N GLN A 20 -3.73 -2.35 -10.96
CA GLN A 20 -4.52 -1.99 -9.78
C GLN A 20 -4.25 -2.93 -8.60
N VAL A 21 -4.15 -4.24 -8.87
CA VAL A 21 -4.01 -5.27 -7.83
C VAL A 21 -2.58 -5.34 -7.28
N LEU A 22 -1.55 -5.25 -8.13
CA LEU A 22 -0.16 -5.40 -7.69
C LEU A 22 0.43 -4.12 -7.11
N THR A 23 -0.12 -2.95 -7.43
CA THR A 23 0.39 -1.68 -6.89
C THR A 23 -0.47 -1.13 -5.74
N SER A 24 -1.62 -1.75 -5.45
CA SER A 24 -2.50 -1.36 -4.36
C SER A 24 -2.73 -2.54 -3.40
N ARG A 25 -3.18 -2.24 -2.20
CA ARG A 25 -3.66 -3.21 -1.22
C ARG A 25 -4.89 -2.72 -0.48
N ASN A 26 -5.58 -3.66 0.13
CA ASN A 26 -6.72 -3.42 1.00
C ASN A 26 -6.36 -3.49 2.48
N VAL A 27 -7.23 -2.93 3.31
CA VAL A 27 -7.14 -3.01 4.77
C VAL A 27 -8.31 -3.83 5.32
N SER A 28 -8.00 -4.88 6.06
CA SER A 28 -8.96 -5.77 6.71
C SER A 28 -9.41 -5.22 8.07
N GLY A 29 -10.40 -5.88 8.69
CA GLY A 29 -10.94 -5.47 10.00
C GLY A 29 -12.44 -5.13 10.02
N GLY A 30 -13.16 -5.60 9.00
CA GLY A 30 -14.62 -5.65 9.00
C GLY A 30 -15.30 -4.27 9.00
N TRP A 31 -16.46 -4.19 9.66
CA TRP A 31 -17.27 -2.98 9.67
C TRP A 31 -16.60 -1.82 10.42
N TRP A 32 -15.96 -2.08 11.56
CA TRP A 32 -15.28 -1.04 12.35
C TRP A 32 -14.20 -0.32 11.54
N ILE A 33 -13.34 -1.09 10.85
CA ILE A 33 -12.31 -0.49 9.97
C ILE A 33 -12.95 0.20 8.77
N THR A 34 -14.00 -0.36 8.18
CA THR A 34 -14.72 0.29 7.08
C THR A 34 -15.28 1.66 7.50
N ALA A 35 -15.85 1.76 8.71
CA ALA A 35 -16.35 3.00 9.27
C ALA A 35 -15.21 4.00 9.57
N LEU A 36 -14.17 3.54 10.28
CA LEU A 36 -13.00 4.35 10.62
C LEU A 36 -12.31 4.94 9.38
N MET A 37 -12.16 4.14 8.33
CA MET A 37 -11.48 4.53 7.10
C MET A 37 -12.42 5.17 6.08
N GLY A 38 -13.71 5.33 6.38
CA GLY A 38 -14.70 5.92 5.46
C GLY A 38 -14.81 5.18 4.11
N GLY A 39 -14.55 3.86 4.10
CA GLY A 39 -14.49 3.02 2.91
C GLY A 39 -13.18 3.04 2.12
N LEU A 40 -12.15 3.76 2.59
CA LEU A 40 -10.81 3.80 1.96
C LEU A 40 -10.01 2.49 2.13
N ASN A 41 -10.55 1.51 2.84
CA ASN A 41 -9.96 0.20 3.04
C ASN A 41 -10.12 -0.74 1.82
N TYR A 42 -10.94 -0.37 0.82
CA TYR A 42 -11.19 -1.11 -0.43
C TYR A 42 -10.58 -0.43 -1.66
N GLN A 43 -9.27 -0.24 -1.64
CA GLN A 43 -8.55 0.52 -2.66
C GLN A 43 -8.33 -0.25 -3.96
N ILE A 44 -8.14 -1.56 -3.90
CA ILE A 44 -8.05 -2.39 -5.12
C ILE A 44 -9.36 -2.23 -5.91
N GLU A 45 -10.51 -2.42 -5.26
CA GLU A 45 -11.82 -2.33 -5.92
C GLU A 45 -12.17 -0.90 -6.32
N HIS A 46 -11.77 0.09 -5.52
CA HIS A 46 -11.98 1.49 -5.90
C HIS A 46 -11.24 1.84 -7.19
N HIS A 47 -10.03 1.34 -7.40
CA HIS A 47 -9.30 1.58 -8.65
C HIS A 47 -9.78 0.73 -9.82
N LEU A 48 -10.26 -0.49 -9.57
CA LEU A 48 -10.89 -1.32 -10.61
C LEU A 48 -12.26 -0.75 -11.04
N PHE A 49 -13.01 -0.16 -10.10
CA PHE A 49 -14.36 0.33 -10.32
C PHE A 49 -14.55 1.74 -9.72
N PRO A 50 -13.91 2.78 -10.29
CA PRO A 50 -13.91 4.13 -9.70
C PRO A 50 -15.31 4.77 -9.62
N GLY A 51 -16.23 4.37 -10.49
CA GLY A 51 -17.63 4.82 -10.45
C GLY A 51 -18.52 4.04 -9.48
N MET A 52 -18.03 2.99 -8.82
CA MET A 52 -18.82 2.17 -7.90
C MET A 52 -19.06 2.90 -6.57
N PRO A 53 -20.31 2.98 -6.08
CA PRO A 53 -20.58 3.48 -4.74
C PRO A 53 -19.83 2.68 -3.66
N ARG A 54 -19.23 3.38 -2.68
CA ARG A 54 -18.42 2.76 -1.61
C ARG A 54 -19.10 1.59 -0.88
N PRO A 55 -20.42 1.61 -0.57
CA PRO A 55 -21.07 0.48 0.09
C PRO A 55 -20.98 -0.84 -0.69
N HIS A 56 -20.86 -0.79 -2.02
CA HIS A 56 -20.78 -1.97 -2.87
C HIS A 56 -19.35 -2.53 -3.00
N LEU A 57 -18.32 -1.76 -2.62
CA LEU A 57 -16.93 -2.21 -2.72
C LEU A 57 -16.65 -3.46 -1.87
N ARG A 58 -17.37 -3.66 -0.76
CA ARG A 58 -17.26 -4.88 0.04
C ARG A 58 -17.71 -6.13 -0.73
N ALA A 59 -18.77 -6.02 -1.52
CA ALA A 59 -19.25 -7.12 -2.35
C ALA A 59 -18.31 -7.35 -3.54
N ALA A 60 -17.87 -6.28 -4.20
CA ALA A 60 -16.88 -6.33 -5.27
C ALA A 60 -15.59 -7.01 -4.80
N ARG A 61 -15.12 -6.71 -3.59
CA ARG A 61 -13.92 -7.31 -3.00
C ARG A 61 -13.98 -8.82 -2.97
N THR A 62 -15.12 -9.40 -2.61
CA THR A 62 -15.27 -10.85 -2.60
C THR A 62 -15.06 -11.43 -4.00
N LEU A 63 -15.63 -10.80 -5.03
CA LEU A 63 -15.50 -11.24 -6.41
C LEU A 63 -14.07 -11.05 -6.95
N VAL A 64 -13.46 -9.89 -6.69
CA VAL A 64 -12.08 -9.59 -7.10
C VAL A 64 -11.10 -10.57 -6.45
N ARG A 65 -11.22 -10.83 -5.14
CA ARG A 65 -10.38 -11.82 -4.45
C ARG A 65 -10.51 -13.22 -5.05
N GLN A 66 -11.73 -13.65 -5.36
CA GLN A 66 -11.97 -14.94 -6.00
C GLN A 66 -11.35 -15.01 -7.40
N HIS A 67 -11.48 -13.94 -8.17
CA HIS A 67 -10.88 -13.82 -9.49
C HIS A 67 -9.36 -13.88 -9.43
N CYS A 68 -8.73 -13.07 -8.57
CA CYS A 68 -7.29 -13.07 -8.35
C CYS A 68 -6.79 -14.46 -7.94
N ARG A 69 -7.48 -15.14 -7.02
CA ARG A 69 -7.14 -16.51 -6.62
C ARG A 69 -7.27 -17.51 -7.78
N LYS A 70 -8.26 -17.36 -8.65
CA LYS A 70 -8.48 -18.25 -9.80
C LYS A 70 -7.33 -18.17 -10.81
N TYR A 71 -6.76 -16.99 -11.01
CA TYR A 71 -5.72 -16.72 -12.01
C TYR A 71 -4.33 -16.50 -11.39
N ASP A 72 -4.15 -16.88 -10.12
CA ASP A 72 -2.89 -16.76 -9.38
C ASP A 72 -2.30 -15.32 -9.36
N VAL A 73 -3.18 -14.31 -9.30
CA VAL A 73 -2.79 -12.91 -9.17
C VAL A 73 -2.66 -12.57 -7.67
N PRO A 74 -1.50 -12.10 -7.19
CA PRO A 74 -1.30 -11.73 -5.80
C PRO A 74 -2.23 -10.58 -5.36
N TYR A 75 -3.24 -10.91 -4.56
CA TYR A 75 -4.11 -9.93 -3.93
C TYR A 75 -3.63 -9.68 -2.49
N VAL A 76 -3.21 -8.44 -2.19
CA VAL A 76 -2.64 -8.09 -0.88
C VAL A 76 -3.67 -7.39 0.01
N GLU A 77 -3.78 -7.88 1.23
CA GLU A 77 -4.62 -7.31 2.27
C GLU A 77 -3.97 -7.49 3.63
N ASN A 78 -3.93 -6.42 4.42
CA ASN A 78 -3.36 -6.41 5.76
C ASN A 78 -4.35 -5.79 6.73
N ASP A 79 -4.21 -6.05 8.02
CA ASP A 79 -4.90 -5.22 9.00
C ASP A 79 -4.21 -3.84 9.18
N LEU A 80 -4.84 -2.96 9.94
CA LEU A 80 -4.35 -1.60 10.16
C LEU A 80 -3.04 -1.58 10.96
N VAL A 81 -2.85 -2.53 11.88
CA VAL A 81 -1.66 -2.61 12.74
C VAL A 81 -0.46 -3.06 11.91
N GLU A 82 -0.62 -4.09 11.09
CA GLU A 82 0.36 -4.54 10.12
C GLU A 82 0.74 -3.40 9.16
N ALA A 83 -0.26 -2.67 8.66
CA ALA A 83 -0.04 -1.54 7.79
C ALA A 83 0.83 -0.45 8.43
N LEU A 84 0.55 -0.11 9.69
CA LEU A 84 1.36 0.85 10.46
C LEU A 84 2.77 0.31 10.73
N ALA A 85 2.89 -0.96 11.11
CA ALA A 85 4.16 -1.59 11.40
C ALA A 85 5.09 -1.62 10.17
N ILE A 86 4.55 -1.81 8.96
CA ILE A 86 5.31 -1.71 7.71
C ILE A 86 5.92 -0.31 7.56
N VAL A 87 5.13 0.74 7.80
CA VAL A 87 5.61 2.14 7.68
C VAL A 87 6.71 2.42 8.71
N VAL A 88 6.47 2.06 9.98
CA VAL A 88 7.43 2.31 11.06
C VAL A 88 8.74 1.55 10.83
N ARG A 89 8.68 0.27 10.43
CA ARG A 89 9.88 -0.50 10.09
C ARG A 89 10.65 0.15 8.95
N TYR A 90 9.97 0.51 7.87
CA TYR A 90 10.63 1.15 6.73
C TYR A 90 11.30 2.48 7.11
N LEU A 91 10.62 3.33 7.89
CA LEU A 91 11.19 4.58 8.40
C LEU A 91 12.41 4.35 9.30
N ASN A 92 12.37 3.32 10.14
CA ASN A 92 13.51 2.93 10.96
C ASN A 92 14.68 2.46 10.09
N ASP A 93 14.44 1.62 9.09
CA ASP A 93 15.47 1.07 8.22
C ASP A 93 16.18 2.18 7.42
N VAL A 94 15.40 3.06 6.77
CA VAL A 94 15.98 4.18 6.01
C VAL A 94 16.60 5.24 6.93
N GLY A 95 16.04 5.47 8.11
CA GLY A 95 16.60 6.38 9.11
C GLY A 95 17.94 5.88 9.65
N TRP A 96 18.04 4.60 9.98
CA TRP A 96 19.28 3.96 10.42
C TRP A 96 20.33 3.89 9.32
N ALA A 97 19.95 3.69 8.06
CA ALA A 97 20.86 3.75 6.92
C ALA A 97 21.36 5.18 6.65
N ALA A 98 20.47 6.16 6.76
CA ALA A 98 20.78 7.58 6.55
C ALA A 98 21.71 8.16 7.62
N ARG A 99 21.70 7.64 8.86
CA ARG A 99 22.58 8.14 9.94
C ARG A 99 24.06 8.16 9.55
N HIS A 100 24.47 7.22 8.69
CA HIS A 100 25.87 7.00 8.30
C HIS A 100 26.23 7.68 6.97
N THR A 101 25.23 8.13 6.22
CA THR A 101 25.42 8.73 4.89
C THR A 101 25.02 10.21 4.83
N PHE A 102 24.22 10.69 5.80
CA PHE A 102 23.85 12.09 5.89
C PHE A 102 24.94 12.90 6.60
N SER A 103 25.75 13.61 5.84
CA SER A 103 26.58 14.69 6.36
C SER A 103 25.76 15.98 6.39
N CYS A 104 25.46 16.49 7.59
CA CYS A 104 24.76 17.76 7.75
C CYS A 104 25.69 18.92 7.29
N PRO A 105 25.37 19.67 6.21
CA PRO A 105 26.25 20.72 5.72
C PRO A 105 26.49 21.83 6.75
N ALA A 106 25.46 22.13 7.56
CA ALA A 106 25.57 23.09 8.65
C ALA A 106 26.54 22.60 9.74
N ALA A 107 26.47 21.32 10.14
CA ALA A 107 27.41 20.75 11.11
C ALA A 107 28.86 20.73 10.57
N ALA A 108 29.03 20.34 9.30
CA ALA A 108 30.32 20.35 8.62
C ALA A 108 30.95 21.76 8.56
N SER A 109 30.15 22.79 8.35
CA SER A 109 30.61 24.19 8.33
C SER A 109 30.96 24.76 9.71
N MET A 110 30.49 24.13 10.79
CA MET A 110 30.72 24.56 12.17
C MET A 110 31.91 23.83 12.85
N GLY A 111 32.65 23.00 12.12
CA GLY A 111 33.91 22.39 12.60
C GLY A 111 33.75 21.46 13.81
N ARG A 112 32.54 20.94 14.07
CA ARG A 112 32.32 19.92 15.10
C ARG A 112 32.36 18.54 14.45
N PRO A 113 33.15 17.60 15.00
CA PRO A 113 33.24 16.24 14.45
C PRO A 113 31.88 15.54 14.44
#